data_AF-A0A9N9GX31-F1
#
_entry.id   AF-A0A9N9GX31-F1
#
_cell.length_a   1.000
_cell.length_b   1.000
_cell.length_c   1.000
_cell.angle_alpha   90.00
_cell.angle_beta   90.00
_cell.angle_gamma   90.00
#
_symmetry.space_group_name_H-M   'P 1'
#
loop_
_entity.id
_entity.type
_entity.pdbx_description
1 polymer ?
#
loop_
_entity_poly.entity_id
_entity_poly.type
_entity_poly.pdbx_seq_one_letter_code
_entity_poly.pdbx_strand_id
1 'polypeptide(L)'
;MPELPEVHRAERACHEFLVGKKIIDVETKEDLLVFCEMPHEKFAELLLNKTVTETGRRGKYFYFLLDEGPHPVFHFGMTGDIKFKGHQSFHYRRKRPSSSSWPPLYYKLILTFASPEQPEQPDQMSSSSPSTSSSSVIVAFTDPRRLSRIRLVPSPVLSHPPLSDLGFDPLQDLPSVAAFSAQVSSRKCPIKALLLDQSFSAGVGNWVADEVLYQARVHPNQRANTLNKEQKKIIREKLVWVCEKAVKVNANPDEFPKDWLFHVRWSKSKKKKVKMPDGNEVIFLTVGGRTTAVVPAIQKIKGDVGSFVEKIKDDTDDNSEVQEDEIVIVKETKQNKRVVKRKIVKGDEFGTGKKVSFGNLESWRLSGLF
;
A
#
# COMPACT_ATOMS: atom_id res chain seq x y z
N MET A 1 -6.33 -2.56 -4.07
CA MET A 1 -4.88 -2.36 -3.92
C MET A 1 -4.47 -3.27 -2.79
N PRO A 2 -3.78 -4.37 -3.07
CA PRO A 2 -3.31 -5.28 -2.04
C PRO A 2 -2.38 -4.55 -1.06
N GLU A 3 -2.66 -4.66 0.22
CA GLU A 3 -1.79 -4.25 1.31
C GLU A 3 -1.33 -5.53 2.06
N LEU A 4 -0.77 -5.40 3.26
CA LEU A 4 -0.25 -6.55 4.01
C LEU A 4 -1.26 -7.70 4.15
N PRO A 5 -2.53 -7.48 4.57
CA PRO A 5 -3.46 -8.59 4.81
C PRO A 5 -3.80 -9.35 3.53
N GLU A 6 -3.97 -8.62 2.42
CA GLU A 6 -4.25 -9.19 1.10
C GLU A 6 -3.09 -10.04 0.57
N VAL A 7 -1.86 -9.54 0.73
CA VAL A 7 -0.65 -10.26 0.32
C VAL A 7 -0.45 -11.50 1.20
N HIS A 8 -0.75 -11.41 2.49
CA HIS A 8 -0.69 -12.56 3.39
C HIS A 8 -1.69 -13.65 3.02
N ARG A 9 -2.92 -13.30 2.63
CA ARG A 9 -3.86 -14.30 2.09
C ARG A 9 -3.28 -15.01 0.87
N ALA A 10 -2.74 -14.24 -0.09
CA ALA A 10 -2.18 -14.81 -1.30
C ALA A 10 -1.00 -15.75 -1.02
N GLU A 11 -0.10 -15.33 -0.12
CA GLU A 11 1.02 -16.15 0.33
C GLU A 11 0.54 -17.44 1.01
N ARG A 12 -0.44 -17.37 1.91
CA ARG A 12 -1.02 -18.57 2.55
C ARG A 12 -1.64 -19.54 1.56
N ALA A 13 -2.35 -19.04 0.55
CA ALA A 13 -2.88 -19.89 -0.51
C ALA A 13 -1.74 -20.57 -1.30
N CYS A 14 -0.65 -19.83 -1.59
CA CYS A 14 0.53 -20.42 -2.21
C CYS A 14 1.17 -21.47 -1.30
N HIS A 15 1.27 -21.21 0.00
CA HIS A 15 1.79 -22.16 0.97
C HIS A 15 1.02 -23.49 0.91
N GLU A 16 -0.30 -23.40 1.01
CA GLU A 16 -1.20 -24.56 1.05
C GLU A 16 -1.16 -25.38 -0.25
N PHE A 17 -1.14 -24.72 -1.40
CA PHE A 17 -1.26 -25.40 -2.69
C PHE A 17 0.07 -25.75 -3.35
N LEU A 18 1.18 -25.07 -3.02
CA LEU A 18 2.43 -25.15 -3.81
C LEU A 18 3.60 -25.79 -3.05
N VAL A 19 3.64 -25.73 -1.72
CA VAL A 19 4.76 -26.27 -0.94
C VAL A 19 4.89 -27.79 -1.17
N GLY A 20 6.14 -28.24 -1.35
CA GLY A 20 6.50 -29.62 -1.68
C GLY A 20 6.31 -30.00 -3.14
N LYS A 21 5.86 -29.08 -4.01
CA LYS A 21 5.60 -29.38 -5.44
C LYS A 21 6.71 -28.86 -6.34
N LYS A 22 7.03 -29.65 -7.36
CA LYS A 22 7.96 -29.31 -8.43
C LYS A 22 7.27 -28.50 -9.53
N ILE A 23 7.91 -27.44 -9.99
CA ILE A 23 7.50 -26.65 -11.15
C ILE A 23 7.85 -27.42 -12.42
N ILE A 24 6.84 -27.86 -13.17
CA ILE A 24 7.03 -28.68 -14.38
C ILE A 24 6.84 -27.90 -15.67
N ASP A 25 6.19 -26.74 -15.61
CA ASP A 25 6.03 -25.84 -16.74
C ASP A 25 5.87 -24.38 -16.27
N VAL A 26 6.43 -23.45 -17.04
CA VAL A 26 6.49 -22.02 -16.74
C VAL A 26 6.17 -21.22 -18.00
N GLU A 27 4.97 -20.65 -18.05
CA GLU A 27 4.55 -19.77 -19.15
C GLU A 27 4.69 -18.31 -18.72
N THR A 28 5.35 -17.49 -19.52
CA THR A 28 5.53 -16.05 -19.24
C THR A 28 5.10 -15.21 -20.43
N LYS A 29 4.69 -13.96 -20.15
CA LYS A 29 4.43 -12.95 -21.17
C LYS A 29 5.39 -11.79 -21.03
N GLU A 30 5.94 -11.34 -22.15
CA GLU A 30 6.82 -10.18 -22.17
C GLU A 30 6.12 -8.98 -21.55
N ASP A 31 6.73 -8.45 -20.49
CA ASP A 31 6.33 -7.20 -19.88
C ASP A 31 7.52 -6.58 -19.14
N LEU A 32 8.22 -5.68 -19.82
CA LEU A 32 9.42 -5.00 -19.31
C LEU A 32 9.19 -4.20 -18.01
N LEU A 33 7.93 -3.90 -17.67
CA LEU A 33 7.60 -3.23 -16.41
C LEU A 33 7.47 -4.22 -15.25
N VAL A 34 7.00 -5.44 -15.52
CA VAL A 34 6.78 -6.47 -14.51
C VAL A 34 8.05 -7.29 -14.29
N PHE A 35 8.71 -7.69 -15.38
CA PHE A 35 10.01 -8.35 -15.42
C PHE A 35 11.12 -7.32 -15.70
N CYS A 36 11.29 -6.36 -14.80
CA CYS A 36 12.15 -5.20 -15.06
C CYS A 36 13.66 -5.44 -14.90
N GLU A 37 14.07 -6.57 -14.31
CA GLU A 37 15.48 -6.86 -13.99
C GLU A 37 16.10 -7.92 -14.90
N MET A 38 15.29 -8.67 -15.63
CA MET A 38 15.76 -9.72 -16.54
C MET A 38 14.69 -10.07 -17.59
N PRO A 39 15.09 -10.65 -18.74
CA PRO A 39 14.14 -11.21 -19.70
C PRO A 39 13.24 -12.28 -19.07
N HIS A 40 11.97 -12.30 -19.47
CA HIS A 40 10.98 -13.20 -18.87
C HIS A 40 11.21 -14.67 -19.22
N GLU A 41 11.85 -14.95 -20.36
CA GLU A 41 12.27 -16.29 -20.77
C GLU A 41 13.37 -16.81 -19.85
N LYS A 42 14.36 -15.96 -19.54
CA LYS A 42 15.42 -16.31 -18.58
C LYS A 42 14.85 -16.54 -17.18
N PHE A 43 13.85 -15.76 -16.79
CA PHE A 43 13.10 -16.01 -15.57
C PHE A 43 12.46 -17.42 -15.61
N ALA A 44 11.73 -17.77 -16.68
CA ALA A 44 11.07 -19.05 -16.81
C ALA A 44 12.04 -20.24 -16.74
N GLU A 45 13.17 -20.17 -17.46
CA GLU A 45 14.23 -21.18 -17.44
C GLU A 45 14.76 -21.45 -16.02
N LEU A 46 14.95 -20.40 -15.22
CA LEU A 46 15.53 -20.50 -13.88
C LEU A 46 14.56 -21.03 -12.81
N LEU A 47 13.25 -21.06 -13.09
CA LEU A 47 12.26 -21.68 -12.20
C LEU A 47 11.94 -23.12 -12.57
N LEU A 48 12.13 -23.50 -13.82
CA LEU A 48 11.75 -24.82 -14.31
C LEU A 48 12.48 -25.92 -13.54
N ASN A 49 11.76 -27.01 -13.24
CA ASN A 49 12.24 -28.17 -12.49
C ASN A 49 12.63 -27.93 -11.03
N LYS A 50 12.34 -26.76 -10.46
CA LYS A 50 12.59 -26.49 -9.04
C LYS A 50 11.40 -26.84 -8.17
N THR A 51 11.68 -27.20 -6.91
CA THR A 51 10.65 -27.55 -5.93
C THR A 51 10.45 -26.39 -4.96
N VAL A 52 9.19 -26.00 -4.72
CA VAL A 52 8.89 -25.00 -3.69
C VAL A 52 9.00 -25.66 -2.32
N THR A 53 9.98 -25.24 -1.53
CA THR A 53 10.24 -25.79 -0.19
C THR A 53 9.45 -25.06 0.88
N GLU A 54 9.26 -23.76 0.72
CA GLU A 54 8.53 -22.91 1.65
C GLU A 54 8.01 -21.65 0.92
N THR A 55 7.05 -20.94 1.52
CA THR A 55 6.64 -19.62 1.08
C THR A 55 6.80 -18.63 2.22
N GLY A 56 7.01 -17.36 1.88
CA GLY A 56 7.08 -16.33 2.89
C GLY A 56 6.61 -14.97 2.38
N ARG A 57 6.48 -14.04 3.32
CA ARG A 57 6.00 -12.69 3.08
C ARG A 57 6.83 -11.70 3.86
N ARG A 58 7.07 -10.53 3.26
CA ARG A 58 7.60 -9.35 3.94
C ARG A 58 6.90 -8.10 3.41
N GLY A 59 6.22 -7.36 4.28
CA GLY A 59 5.38 -6.23 3.90
C GLY A 59 4.36 -6.57 2.81
N LYS A 60 4.46 -5.90 1.65
CA LYS A 60 3.60 -6.15 0.47
C LYS A 60 4.22 -7.09 -0.56
N TYR A 61 5.29 -7.77 -0.19
CA TYR A 61 5.95 -8.77 -1.02
C TYR A 61 5.67 -10.17 -0.47
N PHE A 62 5.54 -11.13 -1.37
CA PHE A 62 5.57 -12.55 -1.04
C PHE A 62 6.55 -13.26 -1.96
N TYR A 63 7.05 -14.41 -1.55
CA TYR A 63 8.11 -15.13 -2.25
C TYR A 63 7.99 -16.63 -2.05
N PHE A 64 8.59 -17.39 -2.97
CA PHE A 64 8.73 -18.83 -2.83
C PHE A 64 10.20 -19.14 -2.56
N LEU A 65 10.47 -19.90 -1.51
CA LEU A 65 11.76 -20.56 -1.34
C LEU A 65 11.75 -21.82 -2.17
N LEU A 66 12.82 -22.01 -2.92
CA LEU A 66 13.02 -23.16 -3.80
C LEU A 66 14.10 -24.04 -3.19
N ASP A 67 14.14 -25.31 -3.59
CA ASP A 67 15.25 -26.23 -3.31
C ASP A 67 16.60 -25.68 -3.76
N GLU A 68 16.63 -24.97 -4.89
CA GLU A 68 17.81 -24.25 -5.37
C GLU A 68 17.48 -22.80 -5.80
N GLY A 69 18.30 -21.84 -5.35
CA GLY A 69 18.18 -20.44 -5.75
C GLY A 69 18.44 -20.20 -7.25
N PRO A 70 18.09 -19.04 -7.80
CA PRO A 70 17.43 -17.92 -7.12
C PRO A 70 15.94 -18.17 -6.85
N HIS A 71 15.35 -17.34 -5.98
CA HIS A 71 14.00 -17.46 -5.46
C HIS A 71 13.08 -16.39 -6.03
N PRO A 72 11.86 -16.74 -6.50
CA PRO A 72 10.94 -15.75 -7.05
C PRO A 72 10.29 -14.91 -5.95
N VAL A 73 10.36 -13.59 -6.13
CA VAL A 73 9.76 -12.57 -5.26
C VAL A 73 8.75 -11.76 -6.05
N PHE A 74 7.56 -11.58 -5.47
CA PHE A 74 6.39 -11.00 -6.11
C PHE A 74 5.90 -9.78 -5.34
N HIS A 75 5.47 -8.76 -6.08
CA HIS A 75 4.76 -7.60 -5.56
C HIS A 75 3.54 -7.31 -6.42
N PHE A 76 2.35 -7.25 -5.85
CA PHE A 76 1.11 -7.06 -6.63
C PHE A 76 0.93 -5.66 -7.23
N GLY A 77 1.62 -4.64 -6.71
CA GLY A 77 1.34 -3.27 -7.11
C GLY A 77 -0.08 -2.87 -6.71
N MET A 78 -0.87 -2.33 -7.66
CA MET A 78 -2.24 -1.87 -7.36
C MET A 78 -3.34 -2.88 -7.66
N THR A 79 -3.14 -3.74 -8.65
CA THR A 79 -4.16 -4.64 -9.23
C THR A 79 -3.66 -6.04 -9.49
N GLY A 80 -2.43 -6.35 -9.07
CA GLY A 80 -1.91 -7.69 -9.12
C GLY A 80 -2.78 -8.66 -8.33
N ASP A 81 -2.90 -9.87 -8.83
CA ASP A 81 -3.69 -10.94 -8.23
C ASP A 81 -3.08 -12.30 -8.57
N ILE A 82 -3.34 -13.29 -7.73
CA ILE A 82 -2.94 -14.68 -7.92
C ILE A 82 -4.17 -15.58 -8.02
N LYS A 83 -4.20 -16.44 -9.04
CA LYS A 83 -5.37 -17.26 -9.36
C LYS A 83 -4.97 -18.71 -9.53
N PHE A 84 -5.67 -19.61 -8.86
CA PHE A 84 -5.51 -21.05 -9.01
C PHE A 84 -6.57 -21.59 -9.96
N LYS A 85 -6.16 -22.36 -10.97
CA LYS A 85 -7.09 -22.97 -11.94
C LYS A 85 -8.00 -23.95 -11.20
N GLY A 86 -9.31 -23.85 -11.45
CA GLY A 86 -10.32 -24.71 -10.79
C GLY A 86 -10.70 -24.27 -9.37
N HIS A 87 -10.07 -23.24 -8.81
CA HIS A 87 -10.44 -22.68 -7.52
C HIS A 87 -11.11 -21.31 -7.68
N GLN A 88 -11.98 -20.96 -6.73
CA GLN A 88 -12.59 -19.64 -6.70
C GLN A 88 -11.53 -18.57 -6.45
N SER A 89 -11.47 -17.55 -7.31
CA SER A 89 -10.54 -16.44 -7.12
C SER A 89 -10.89 -15.59 -5.89
N PHE A 90 -9.86 -15.20 -5.14
CA PHE A 90 -9.99 -14.35 -3.96
C PHE A 90 -10.18 -12.88 -4.38
N HIS A 91 -11.37 -12.51 -4.86
CA HIS A 91 -11.60 -11.17 -5.39
C HIS A 91 -11.53 -10.08 -4.31
N TYR A 92 -10.72 -9.05 -4.55
CA TYR A 92 -10.55 -7.87 -3.67
C TYR A 92 -11.74 -6.89 -3.65
N ARG A 93 -12.69 -7.05 -4.58
CA ARG A 93 -13.93 -6.28 -4.66
C ARG A 93 -14.90 -7.05 -5.56
N ARG A 94 -16.13 -7.32 -5.10
CA ARG A 94 -17.17 -7.90 -5.97
C ARG A 94 -17.36 -7.00 -7.21
N LYS A 95 -16.87 -7.43 -8.37
CA LYS A 95 -17.24 -6.91 -9.69
C LYS A 95 -17.15 -8.02 -10.73
N ARG A 96 -18.32 -8.36 -11.29
CA ARG A 96 -18.67 -9.34 -12.35
C ARG A 96 -18.00 -10.71 -12.22
N PRO A 97 -18.72 -11.83 -12.48
CA PRO A 97 -18.07 -13.13 -12.55
C PRO A 97 -16.92 -13.01 -13.55
N SER A 98 -15.67 -13.22 -13.09
CA SER A 98 -14.56 -13.34 -14.03
C SER A 98 -14.90 -14.50 -14.95
N SER A 99 -14.72 -14.32 -16.26
CA SER A 99 -14.86 -15.44 -17.19
C SER A 99 -14.06 -16.63 -16.65
N SER A 100 -14.67 -17.81 -16.64
CA SER A 100 -14.01 -19.08 -16.28
C SER A 100 -12.92 -19.49 -17.29
N SER A 101 -12.62 -18.62 -18.26
CA SER A 101 -11.62 -18.83 -19.30
C SER A 101 -10.21 -18.88 -18.70
N TRP A 102 -9.47 -19.92 -19.05
CA TRP A 102 -8.05 -20.08 -18.75
C TRP A 102 -7.25 -20.11 -20.06
N PRO A 103 -6.10 -19.44 -20.17
CA PRO A 103 -5.49 -18.52 -19.20
C PRO A 103 -6.33 -17.30 -18.82
N PRO A 104 -6.22 -16.77 -17.59
CA PRO A 104 -6.94 -15.58 -17.19
C PRO A 104 -6.43 -14.34 -17.94
N LEU A 105 -7.32 -13.40 -18.26
CA LEU A 105 -6.91 -12.12 -18.86
C LEU A 105 -5.83 -11.42 -18.02
N TYR A 106 -4.89 -10.77 -18.71
CA TYR A 106 -3.78 -10.02 -18.12
C TYR A 106 -2.79 -10.85 -17.29
N TYR A 107 -2.73 -12.17 -17.49
CA TYR A 107 -1.65 -12.98 -16.90
C TYR A 107 -0.27 -12.49 -17.37
N LYS A 108 0.70 -12.63 -16.46
CA LYS A 108 2.12 -12.32 -16.66
C LYS A 108 2.98 -13.56 -16.51
N LEU A 109 2.56 -14.45 -15.62
CA LEU A 109 3.23 -15.71 -15.30
C LEU A 109 2.16 -16.76 -15.03
N ILE A 110 2.35 -17.96 -15.56
CA ILE A 110 1.64 -19.18 -15.18
C ILE A 110 2.68 -20.21 -14.78
N LEU A 111 2.46 -20.84 -13.63
CA LEU A 111 3.26 -21.95 -13.15
C LEU A 111 2.38 -23.18 -13.06
N THR A 112 2.85 -24.27 -13.65
CA THR A 112 2.24 -25.59 -13.56
C THR A 112 3.12 -26.44 -12.64
N PHE A 113 2.49 -27.03 -11.63
CA PHE A 113 3.14 -27.85 -10.63
C PHE A 113 2.74 -29.32 -10.79
N ALA A 114 3.71 -30.20 -10.56
CA ALA A 114 3.47 -31.64 -10.50
C ALA A 114 2.38 -31.97 -9.47
N SER A 115 1.58 -32.98 -9.78
CA SER A 115 0.67 -33.54 -8.78
C SER A 115 1.48 -34.21 -7.66
N PRO A 116 0.99 -34.26 -6.41
CA PRO A 116 1.69 -35.03 -5.40
C PRO A 116 1.66 -36.50 -5.84
N GLU A 117 2.83 -37.09 -6.05
CA GLU A 117 2.95 -38.54 -6.19
C GLU A 117 2.42 -39.15 -4.88
N GLN A 118 1.37 -39.97 -4.98
CA GLN A 118 1.07 -40.85 -3.86
C GLN A 118 2.23 -41.84 -3.77
N PRO A 119 2.79 -42.11 -2.58
CA PRO A 119 3.75 -43.18 -2.44
C PRO A 119 3.11 -44.46 -2.95
N GLU A 120 3.73 -45.08 -3.96
CA GLU A 120 3.29 -46.34 -4.55
C GLU A 120 3.12 -47.35 -3.41
N GLN A 121 1.88 -47.74 -3.12
CA GLN A 121 1.65 -48.94 -2.32
C GLN A 121 2.01 -50.14 -3.21
N PRO A 122 2.88 -51.05 -2.74
CA PRO A 122 3.21 -52.24 -3.51
C PRO A 122 1.96 -53.13 -3.64
N ASP A 123 1.53 -53.30 -4.90
CA ASP A 123 0.65 -54.32 -5.46
C ASP A 123 -0.39 -54.96 -4.53
N GLN A 124 -1.64 -54.51 -4.65
CA GLN A 124 -2.79 -55.41 -4.52
C GLN A 124 -3.68 -55.32 -5.77
N MET A 125 -3.61 -56.38 -6.58
CA MET A 125 -4.58 -56.68 -7.64
C MET A 125 -6.00 -56.65 -7.06
N SER A 126 -6.82 -55.68 -7.43
CA SER A 126 -8.24 -55.90 -7.69
C SER A 126 -8.87 -54.74 -8.46
N SER A 127 -9.93 -55.09 -9.16
CA SER A 127 -10.49 -54.46 -10.34
C SER A 127 -11.39 -53.24 -10.09
N SER A 128 -11.36 -52.35 -11.11
CA SER A 128 -12.46 -51.51 -11.62
C SER A 128 -13.01 -50.33 -10.80
N SER A 129 -12.74 -49.14 -11.37
CA SER A 129 -13.50 -47.86 -11.33
C SER A 129 -13.02 -46.77 -10.37
N PRO A 130 -13.27 -45.48 -10.69
CA PRO A 130 -12.66 -44.67 -11.73
C PRO A 130 -11.62 -43.68 -11.17
N SER A 131 -10.70 -43.29 -12.04
CA SER A 131 -9.63 -42.30 -11.89
C SER A 131 -9.90 -41.14 -10.92
N THR A 132 -9.27 -41.17 -9.74
CA THR A 132 -8.91 -39.92 -9.05
C THR A 132 -7.68 -39.38 -9.77
N SER A 133 -7.91 -38.61 -10.82
CA SER A 133 -6.83 -37.93 -11.55
C SER A 133 -6.10 -37.03 -10.56
N SER A 134 -4.86 -37.37 -10.25
CA SER A 134 -3.91 -36.53 -9.55
C SER A 134 -3.71 -35.28 -10.41
N SER A 135 -4.57 -34.27 -10.24
CA SER A 135 -4.54 -33.07 -11.08
C SER A 135 -3.33 -32.22 -10.73
N SER A 136 -2.61 -31.74 -11.75
CA SER A 136 -1.59 -30.72 -11.58
C SER A 136 -2.19 -29.44 -10.98
N VAL A 137 -1.40 -28.74 -10.16
CA VAL A 137 -1.81 -27.43 -9.64
C VAL A 137 -1.31 -26.37 -10.62
N ILE A 138 -2.21 -25.52 -11.12
CA ILE A 138 -1.86 -24.46 -12.05
C ILE A 138 -2.23 -23.12 -11.43
N VAL A 139 -1.24 -22.22 -11.32
CA VAL A 139 -1.40 -20.89 -10.73
C VAL A 139 -0.97 -19.81 -11.71
N ALA A 140 -1.73 -18.72 -11.78
CA ALA A 140 -1.46 -17.58 -12.65
C ALA A 140 -1.32 -16.29 -11.82
N PHE A 141 -0.27 -15.53 -12.10
CA PHE A 141 -0.11 -14.15 -11.63
C PHE A 141 -0.64 -13.21 -12.71
N THR A 142 -1.58 -12.34 -12.35
CA THR A 142 -2.24 -11.41 -13.27
C THR A 142 -2.04 -9.98 -12.83
N ASP A 143 -1.89 -9.05 -13.78
CA ASP A 143 -1.84 -7.63 -13.47
C ASP A 143 -2.31 -6.77 -14.67
N PRO A 144 -3.56 -6.30 -14.66
CA PRO A 144 -4.10 -5.45 -15.71
C PRO A 144 -3.41 -4.09 -15.85
N ARG A 145 -2.79 -3.56 -14.79
CA ARG A 145 -2.21 -2.20 -14.80
C ARG A 145 -0.70 -2.18 -14.99
N ARG A 146 -0.03 -3.33 -15.00
CA ARG A 146 1.43 -3.46 -15.20
C ARG A 146 2.25 -2.69 -14.15
N LEU A 147 1.78 -2.74 -12.90
CA LEU A 147 2.38 -2.09 -11.72
C LEU A 147 2.95 -3.09 -10.70
N SER A 148 2.72 -4.37 -10.94
CA SER A 148 3.37 -5.46 -10.23
C SER A 148 4.86 -5.54 -10.58
N ARG A 149 5.61 -6.26 -9.75
CA ARG A 149 7.01 -6.61 -10.00
C ARG A 149 7.20 -8.09 -9.70
N ILE A 150 7.93 -8.77 -10.56
CA ILE A 150 8.37 -10.16 -10.40
C ILE A 150 9.89 -10.16 -10.53
N ARG A 151 10.58 -10.76 -9.58
CA ARG A 151 12.04 -10.76 -9.47
C ARG A 151 12.56 -12.14 -9.09
N LEU A 152 13.81 -12.41 -9.41
CA LEU A 152 14.58 -13.54 -8.88
C LEU A 152 15.64 -13.01 -7.94
N VAL A 153 15.63 -13.50 -6.69
CA VAL A 153 16.47 -13.00 -5.61
C VAL A 153 17.34 -14.14 -5.05
N PRO A 154 18.65 -13.93 -4.81
CA PRO A 154 19.50 -14.94 -4.18
C PRO A 154 19.08 -15.30 -2.75
N SER A 155 19.61 -16.41 -2.24
CA SER A 155 19.44 -16.80 -0.84
C SER A 155 20.51 -16.14 0.05
N PRO A 156 20.20 -15.72 1.29
CA PRO A 156 18.86 -15.64 1.89
C PRO A 156 18.04 -14.46 1.35
N VAL A 157 16.79 -14.70 0.95
CA VAL A 157 15.97 -13.69 0.24
C VAL A 157 15.78 -12.38 1.02
N LEU A 158 15.69 -12.43 2.35
CA LEU A 158 15.49 -11.25 3.20
C LEU A 158 16.71 -10.33 3.27
N SER A 159 17.88 -10.82 2.87
CA SER A 159 19.14 -10.07 2.89
C SER A 159 19.39 -9.26 1.61
N HIS A 160 18.48 -9.32 0.64
CA HIS A 160 18.64 -8.68 -0.67
C HIS A 160 17.47 -7.74 -1.02
N PRO A 161 17.71 -6.66 -1.78
CA PRO A 161 16.65 -5.80 -2.28
C PRO A 161 15.67 -6.57 -3.17
N PRO A 162 14.37 -6.22 -3.14
CA PRO A 162 13.78 -5.10 -2.40
C PRO A 162 13.48 -5.44 -0.93
N LEU A 163 13.67 -6.68 -0.47
CA LEU A 163 13.21 -7.12 0.85
C LEU A 163 14.08 -6.55 1.98
N SER A 164 15.39 -6.42 1.77
CA SER A 164 16.33 -5.83 2.74
C SER A 164 16.09 -4.36 3.04
N ASP A 165 15.43 -3.64 2.12
CA ASP A 165 15.19 -2.19 2.23
C ASP A 165 13.90 -1.87 3.00
N LEU A 166 13.14 -2.91 3.35
CA LEU A 166 11.86 -2.78 4.05
C LEU A 166 12.08 -2.56 5.55
N GLY A 167 11.23 -1.71 6.12
CA GLY A 167 11.14 -1.49 7.56
C GLY A 167 10.54 -2.69 8.29
N PHE A 168 10.06 -2.44 9.51
CA PHE A 168 9.40 -3.48 10.29
C PHE A 168 8.08 -3.89 9.61
N ASP A 169 7.78 -5.17 9.71
CA ASP A 169 6.51 -5.76 9.36
C ASP A 169 5.61 -5.82 10.61
N PRO A 170 4.41 -5.22 10.59
CA PRO A 170 3.52 -5.19 11.74
C PRO A 170 3.18 -6.55 12.36
N LEU A 171 3.29 -7.65 11.61
CA LEU A 171 2.94 -9.00 12.07
C LEU A 171 4.15 -9.89 12.39
N GLN A 172 5.37 -9.53 11.98
CA GLN A 172 6.54 -10.41 12.13
C GLN A 172 7.59 -9.85 13.09
N ASP A 173 7.90 -8.56 13.04
CA ASP A 173 9.02 -7.98 13.78
C ASP A 173 8.78 -6.55 14.25
N LEU A 174 7.56 -6.32 14.74
CA LEU A 174 7.18 -5.04 15.31
C LEU A 174 8.15 -4.61 16.44
N PRO A 175 8.75 -3.41 16.35
CA PRO A 175 9.71 -2.93 17.34
C PRO A 175 9.08 -2.80 18.73
N SER A 176 9.90 -2.78 19.79
CA SER A 176 9.42 -2.49 21.16
C SER A 176 8.75 -1.11 21.25
N VAL A 177 7.95 -0.86 22.29
CA VAL A 177 7.31 0.45 22.48
C VAL A 177 8.34 1.59 22.53
N ALA A 178 9.48 1.35 23.17
CA ALA A 178 10.58 2.32 23.25
C ALA A 178 11.22 2.57 21.89
N ALA A 179 11.55 1.51 21.15
CA ALA A 179 12.17 1.62 19.82
C ALA A 179 11.23 2.29 18.81
N PHE A 180 9.96 1.87 18.76
CA PHE A 180 8.93 2.51 17.93
C PHE A 180 8.79 4.00 18.27
N SER A 181 8.73 4.33 19.57
CA SER A 181 8.61 5.72 20.01
C SER A 181 9.81 6.56 19.58
N ALA A 182 11.03 6.02 19.66
CA ALA A 182 12.24 6.70 19.20
C ALA A 182 12.21 6.93 17.68
N GLN A 183 11.88 5.90 16.90
CA GLN A 183 11.79 5.99 15.44
C GLN A 183 10.70 6.99 14.97
N VAL A 184 9.55 7.06 15.65
CA VAL A 184 8.51 8.05 15.34
C VAL A 184 8.95 9.46 15.74
N SER A 185 9.64 9.61 16.87
CA SER A 185 10.09 10.92 17.37
C SER A 185 11.14 11.59 16.48
N SER A 186 11.93 10.81 15.73
CA SER A 186 12.96 11.34 14.84
C SER A 186 12.42 11.89 13.51
N ARG A 187 11.11 11.75 13.24
CA ARG A 187 10.49 12.11 11.96
C ARG A 187 9.58 13.33 12.08
N LYS A 188 9.77 14.32 11.21
CA LYS A 188 9.00 15.59 11.21
C LYS A 188 7.79 15.60 10.26
N CYS A 189 7.61 14.54 9.48
CA CYS A 189 6.51 14.39 8.53
C CYS A 189 5.18 14.06 9.23
N PRO A 190 4.04 14.22 8.55
CA PRO A 190 2.76 13.71 9.02
C PRO A 190 2.81 12.22 9.37
N ILE A 191 2.16 11.81 10.47
CA ILE A 191 2.17 10.42 10.93
C ILE A 191 1.64 9.45 9.88
N LYS A 192 0.60 9.83 9.12
CA LYS A 192 0.11 8.99 8.03
C LYS A 192 1.17 8.80 6.95
N ALA A 193 1.91 9.84 6.58
CA ALA A 193 2.96 9.73 5.58
C ALA A 193 4.08 8.79 6.06
N LEU A 194 4.45 8.84 7.34
CA LEU A 194 5.42 7.92 7.94
C LEU A 194 4.94 6.47 7.91
N LEU A 195 3.68 6.21 8.27
CA LEU A 195 3.11 4.85 8.22
C LEU A 195 3.06 4.26 6.80
N LEU A 196 2.96 5.11 5.77
CA LEU A 196 2.97 4.68 4.37
C LEU A 196 4.37 4.43 3.81
N ASP A 197 5.42 4.90 4.48
CA ASP A 197 6.80 4.67 4.09
C ASP A 197 7.17 3.20 4.34
N GLN A 198 7.45 2.45 3.26
CA GLN A 198 7.73 1.03 3.35
C GLN A 198 9.08 0.73 4.01
N SER A 199 10.00 1.70 4.08
CA SER A 199 11.24 1.60 4.86
C SER A 199 11.01 1.80 6.36
N PHE A 200 9.85 2.31 6.76
CA PHE A 200 9.44 2.42 8.15
C PHE A 200 8.50 1.27 8.54
N SER A 201 7.33 1.18 7.89
CA SER A 201 6.33 0.15 8.16
C SER A 201 5.99 -0.60 6.87
N ALA A 202 6.66 -1.73 6.68
CA ALA A 202 6.48 -2.59 5.52
C ALA A 202 5.07 -3.17 5.54
N GLY A 203 4.34 -3.08 4.42
CA GLY A 203 3.01 -3.68 4.32
C GLY A 203 1.85 -2.74 4.61
N VAL A 204 2.06 -1.67 5.36
CA VAL A 204 1.01 -0.68 5.63
C VAL A 204 0.77 0.15 4.37
N GLY A 205 -0.48 0.17 3.89
CA GLY A 205 -0.90 1.03 2.79
C GLY A 205 -1.99 2.00 3.22
N ASN A 206 -2.77 2.46 2.25
CA ASN A 206 -3.65 3.59 2.44
C ASN A 206 -4.83 3.26 3.35
N TRP A 207 -5.43 2.08 3.20
CA TRP A 207 -6.59 1.72 4.03
C TRP A 207 -6.16 1.31 5.43
N VAL A 208 -5.06 0.57 5.57
CA VAL A 208 -4.55 0.17 6.89
C VAL A 208 -4.14 1.43 7.68
N ALA A 209 -3.43 2.38 7.06
CA ALA A 209 -3.03 3.61 7.74
C ALA A 209 -4.23 4.46 8.20
N ASP A 210 -5.27 4.59 7.36
CA ASP A 210 -6.50 5.30 7.74
C ASP A 210 -7.18 4.64 8.94
N GLU A 211 -7.34 3.31 8.88
CA GLU A 211 -7.99 2.54 9.94
C GLU A 211 -7.21 2.62 11.25
N VAL A 212 -5.89 2.42 11.22
CA VAL A 212 -5.03 2.51 12.40
C VAL A 212 -5.15 3.86 13.08
N LEU A 213 -5.11 4.96 12.31
CA LEU A 213 -5.16 6.31 12.85
C LEU A 213 -6.56 6.68 13.35
N TYR A 214 -7.61 6.16 12.72
CA TYR A 214 -8.98 6.27 13.21
C TYR A 214 -9.14 5.58 14.57
N GLN A 215 -8.71 4.31 14.66
CA GLN A 215 -8.77 3.51 15.88
C GLN A 215 -7.88 4.08 17.00
N ALA A 216 -6.78 4.74 16.64
CA ALA A 216 -5.90 5.42 17.58
C ALA A 216 -6.37 6.83 17.96
N ARG A 217 -7.41 7.37 17.31
CA ARG A 217 -7.91 8.75 17.49
C ARG A 217 -6.83 9.81 17.26
N VAL A 218 -5.97 9.56 16.28
CA VAL A 218 -4.88 10.47 15.89
C VAL A 218 -5.18 11.06 14.52
N HIS A 219 -5.05 12.38 14.41
CA HIS A 219 -5.22 13.05 13.11
C HIS A 219 -4.06 12.69 12.17
N PRO A 220 -4.31 12.34 10.90
CA PRO A 220 -3.26 11.88 9.98
C PRO A 220 -2.22 12.95 9.63
N ASN A 221 -2.59 14.24 9.69
CA ASN A 221 -1.64 15.36 9.55
C ASN A 221 -0.85 15.69 10.83
N GLN A 222 -1.09 15.01 11.96
CA GLN A 222 -0.29 15.22 13.17
C GLN A 222 1.18 14.88 12.85
N ARG A 223 2.11 15.80 13.13
CA ARG A 223 3.54 15.55 12.92
C ARG A 223 4.00 14.43 13.84
N ALA A 224 4.74 13.46 13.29
CA ALA A 224 5.16 12.26 14.03
C ALA A 224 5.97 12.62 15.30
N ASN A 225 6.88 13.59 15.21
CA ASN A 225 7.68 14.06 16.34
C ASN A 225 6.91 14.78 17.45
N THR A 226 5.68 15.24 17.21
CA THR A 226 4.86 15.93 18.23
C THR A 226 3.89 15.00 18.96
N LEU A 227 3.79 13.74 18.55
CA LEU A 227 2.99 12.73 19.25
C LEU A 227 3.57 12.46 20.64
N ASN A 228 2.71 12.41 21.65
CA ASN A 228 3.13 12.03 23.00
C ASN A 228 3.37 10.51 23.11
N LYS A 229 3.93 10.07 24.26
CA LYS A 229 4.27 8.65 24.49
C LYS A 229 3.05 7.73 24.38
N GLU A 230 1.91 8.15 24.92
CA GLU A 230 0.69 7.35 24.91
C GLU A 230 0.12 7.20 23.50
N GLN A 231 0.09 8.27 22.70
CA GLN A 231 -0.33 8.21 21.31
C GLN A 231 0.55 7.27 20.48
N LYS A 232 1.87 7.31 20.66
CA LYS A 232 2.82 6.40 19.98
C LYS A 232 2.55 4.94 20.36
N LYS A 233 2.34 4.67 21.65
CA LYS A 233 1.97 3.36 22.15
C LYS A 233 0.66 2.85 21.53
N ILE A 234 -0.40 3.66 21.55
CA ILE A 234 -1.70 3.30 20.96
C ILE A 234 -1.59 3.07 19.46
N ILE A 235 -0.89 3.91 18.70
CA ILE A 235 -0.70 3.70 17.25
C ILE A 235 -0.02 2.35 17.00
N ARG A 236 1.04 2.03 17.75
CA ARG A 236 1.74 0.75 17.65
C ARG A 236 0.81 -0.43 17.92
N GLU A 237 0.00 -0.36 18.98
CA GLU A 237 -0.97 -1.41 19.30
C GLU A 237 -2.03 -1.56 18.20
N LYS A 238 -2.54 -0.44 17.66
CA LYS A 238 -3.54 -0.45 16.59
C LYS A 238 -2.97 -0.92 15.26
N LEU A 239 -1.70 -0.68 14.96
CA LEU A 239 -1.02 -1.24 13.78
C LEU A 239 -1.12 -2.77 13.75
N VAL A 240 -0.75 -3.42 14.86
CA VAL A 240 -0.84 -4.89 14.99
C VAL A 240 -2.28 -5.34 14.93
N TRP A 241 -3.13 -4.74 15.78
CA TRP A 241 -4.51 -5.17 15.95
C TRP A 241 -5.31 -5.11 14.63
N VAL A 242 -5.17 -4.03 13.83
CA VAL A 242 -5.83 -3.92 12.53
C VAL A 242 -5.33 -5.00 11.57
N CYS A 243 -4.01 -5.19 11.47
CA CYS A 243 -3.41 -6.20 10.60
C CYS A 243 -3.82 -7.62 10.98
N GLU A 244 -3.77 -7.97 12.28
CA GLU A 244 -4.18 -9.29 12.80
C GLU A 244 -5.65 -9.56 12.55
N LYS A 245 -6.53 -8.58 12.82
CA LYS A 245 -7.97 -8.72 12.56
C LYS A 245 -8.26 -8.96 11.09
N ALA A 246 -7.60 -8.20 10.21
CA ALA A 246 -7.78 -8.36 8.78
C ALA A 246 -7.25 -9.70 8.27
N VAL A 247 -6.08 -10.14 8.74
CA VAL A 247 -5.50 -11.44 8.40
C VAL A 247 -6.35 -12.61 8.91
N LYS A 248 -6.90 -12.50 10.13
CA LYS A 248 -7.72 -13.57 10.74
C LYS A 248 -8.95 -13.94 9.90
N VAL A 249 -9.51 -12.97 9.17
CA VAL A 249 -10.65 -13.18 8.26
C VAL A 249 -10.21 -13.26 6.81
N ASN A 250 -8.96 -13.64 6.54
CA ASN A 250 -8.39 -13.77 5.19
C ASN A 250 -8.59 -12.52 4.32
N ALA A 251 -8.43 -11.33 4.93
CA ALA A 251 -8.67 -10.04 4.29
C ALA A 251 -10.03 -9.97 3.57
N ASN A 252 -11.06 -10.65 4.09
CA ASN A 252 -12.43 -10.56 3.60
C ASN A 252 -13.07 -9.27 4.16
N PRO A 253 -13.34 -8.26 3.32
CA PRO A 253 -13.86 -6.99 3.80
C PRO A 253 -15.26 -7.07 4.40
N ASP A 254 -16.06 -8.08 4.03
CA ASP A 254 -17.41 -8.29 4.56
C ASP A 254 -17.38 -8.77 6.03
N GLU A 255 -16.24 -9.31 6.48
CA GLU A 255 -16.02 -9.81 7.84
C GLU A 255 -15.25 -8.85 8.74
N PHE A 256 -14.84 -7.68 8.23
CA PHE A 256 -14.25 -6.64 9.07
C PHE A 256 -15.28 -6.12 10.09
N PRO A 257 -14.83 -5.67 11.28
CA PRO A 257 -15.74 -5.09 12.27
C PRO A 257 -16.53 -3.91 11.69
N LYS A 258 -17.85 -3.94 11.89
CA LYS A 258 -18.80 -3.02 11.22
C LYS A 258 -18.54 -1.53 11.50
N ASP A 259 -17.87 -1.24 12.61
CA ASP A 259 -17.49 0.10 13.06
C ASP A 259 -16.16 0.58 12.45
N TRP A 260 -15.53 -0.19 11.57
CA TRP A 260 -14.30 0.23 10.89
C TRP A 260 -14.55 1.33 9.85
N LEU A 261 -13.63 2.30 9.83
CA LEU A 261 -13.59 3.36 8.82
C LEU A 261 -13.49 2.78 7.40
N PHE A 262 -12.90 1.59 7.27
CA PHE A 262 -12.80 0.81 6.05
C PHE A 262 -14.12 0.76 5.26
N HIS A 263 -15.27 0.56 5.90
CA HIS A 263 -16.52 0.35 5.16
C HIS A 263 -17.00 1.61 4.42
N VAL A 264 -16.63 2.79 4.91
CA VAL A 264 -17.15 4.07 4.43
C VAL A 264 -16.09 4.92 3.70
N ARG A 265 -14.79 4.62 3.87
CA ARG A 265 -13.68 5.38 3.26
C ARG A 265 -13.60 5.34 1.73
N TRP A 266 -14.38 4.50 1.06
CA TRP A 266 -14.29 4.32 -0.40
C TRP A 266 -15.13 5.33 -1.19
N SER A 267 -16.03 6.06 -0.53
CA SER A 267 -17.04 6.88 -1.17
C SER A 267 -16.64 8.36 -1.18
N LYS A 268 -16.17 8.87 -2.31
CA LYS A 268 -16.06 10.32 -2.55
C LYS A 268 -17.37 10.85 -3.15
N SER A 269 -18.45 10.93 -2.38
CA SER A 269 -19.69 11.52 -2.89
C SER A 269 -19.74 13.01 -2.59
N LYS A 270 -19.73 13.86 -3.63
CA LYS A 270 -19.93 15.32 -3.49
C LYS A 270 -21.34 15.68 -2.99
N LYS A 271 -22.32 14.76 -3.13
CA LYS A 271 -23.75 15.04 -2.85
C LYS A 271 -24.25 14.49 -1.52
N LYS A 272 -23.56 13.52 -0.91
CA LYS A 272 -24.01 12.87 0.33
C LYS A 272 -22.85 12.77 1.31
N LYS A 273 -23.01 13.40 2.47
CA LYS A 273 -22.07 13.28 3.58
C LYS A 273 -21.95 11.81 3.99
N VAL A 274 -20.72 11.31 3.98
CA VAL A 274 -20.40 9.98 4.45
C VAL A 274 -20.34 10.02 5.98
N LYS A 275 -20.97 9.06 6.63
CA LYS A 275 -21.01 8.98 8.10
C LYS A 275 -20.61 7.59 8.56
N MET A 276 -19.95 7.54 9.71
CA MET A 276 -19.70 6.33 10.46
C MET A 276 -21.03 5.78 11.04
N PRO A 277 -21.09 4.51 11.48
CA PRO A 277 -22.28 3.94 12.11
C PRO A 277 -22.75 4.68 13.37
N ASP A 278 -21.82 5.34 14.07
CA ASP A 278 -22.09 6.19 15.24
C ASP A 278 -22.62 7.60 14.88
N GLY A 279 -22.78 7.90 13.59
CA GLY A 279 -23.30 9.17 13.08
C GLY A 279 -22.22 10.24 12.81
N ASN A 280 -20.97 10.02 13.18
CA ASN A 280 -19.89 10.97 12.96
C ASN A 280 -19.57 11.14 11.47
N GLU A 281 -19.36 12.39 11.02
CA GLU A 281 -19.05 12.69 9.63
C GLU A 281 -17.62 12.28 9.25
N VAL A 282 -17.47 11.72 8.05
CA VAL A 282 -16.18 11.38 7.44
C VAL A 282 -15.87 12.44 6.39
N ILE A 283 -14.70 13.08 6.53
CA ILE A 283 -14.14 13.99 5.52
C ILE A 283 -12.99 13.32 4.77
N PHE A 284 -12.70 13.84 3.58
CA PHE A 284 -11.59 13.39 2.77
C PHE A 284 -10.59 14.50 2.56
N LEU A 285 -9.35 14.25 2.94
CA LEU A 285 -8.24 15.18 2.80
C LEU A 285 -7.03 14.50 2.15
N THR A 286 -6.02 15.28 1.80
CA THR A 286 -4.80 14.75 1.17
C THR A 286 -3.64 14.84 2.15
N VAL A 287 -3.07 13.69 2.53
CA VAL A 287 -1.86 13.61 3.37
C VAL A 287 -0.81 12.80 2.64
N GLY A 288 0.41 13.34 2.51
CA GLY A 288 1.49 12.68 1.79
C GLY A 288 1.12 12.32 0.34
N GLY A 289 0.35 13.18 -0.33
CA GLY A 289 -0.12 12.95 -1.71
C GLY A 289 -1.20 11.86 -1.85
N ARG A 290 -1.73 11.32 -0.75
CA ARG A 290 -2.77 10.27 -0.77
C ARG A 290 -4.08 10.77 -0.19
N THR A 291 -5.18 10.40 -0.85
CA THR A 291 -6.53 10.58 -0.28
C THR A 291 -6.63 9.83 1.04
N THR A 292 -7.15 10.52 2.06
CA THR A 292 -7.20 10.12 3.45
C THR A 292 -8.60 10.35 3.98
N ALA A 293 -9.24 9.30 4.49
CA ALA A 293 -10.51 9.42 5.20
C ALA A 293 -10.24 9.77 6.67
N VAL A 294 -10.98 10.74 7.20
CA VAL A 294 -10.80 11.24 8.58
C VAL A 294 -12.15 11.49 9.21
N VAL A 295 -12.25 11.23 10.52
CA VAL A 295 -13.42 11.55 11.34
C VAL A 295 -13.07 12.71 12.28
N PRO A 296 -13.35 13.98 11.91
CA PRO A 296 -12.85 15.16 12.64
C PRO A 296 -13.32 15.23 14.09
N ALA A 297 -14.48 14.65 14.40
CA ALA A 297 -15.04 14.61 15.74
C ALA A 297 -14.08 13.96 16.76
N ILE A 298 -13.34 12.92 16.34
CA ILE A 298 -12.47 12.14 17.22
C ILE A 298 -10.97 12.25 16.88
N GLN A 299 -10.62 12.58 15.64
CA GLN A 299 -9.24 12.75 15.19
C GLN A 299 -8.88 14.23 15.17
N LYS A 300 -8.42 14.78 16.30
CA LYS A 300 -8.02 16.19 16.41
C LYS A 300 -6.50 16.35 16.36
N ILE A 301 -6.01 17.41 15.70
CA ILE A 301 -4.61 17.83 15.81
C ILE A 301 -4.40 18.39 17.23
N LYS A 302 -3.30 17.99 17.89
CA LYS A 302 -2.95 18.43 19.24
C LYS A 302 -1.57 19.12 19.24
N GLY A 303 -1.42 20.15 20.09
CA GLY A 303 -0.19 20.92 20.25
C GLY A 303 -0.19 22.26 19.51
N ASP A 304 0.88 23.04 19.66
CA ASP A 304 1.02 24.37 19.06
C ASP A 304 1.18 24.23 17.54
N VAL A 305 0.07 24.39 16.83
CA VAL A 305 0.05 24.33 15.37
C VAL A 305 0.44 25.72 14.89
N GLY A 306 1.74 25.93 14.64
CA GLY A 306 2.18 27.08 13.84
C GLY A 306 1.29 27.16 12.61
N SER A 307 0.58 28.28 12.47
CA SER A 307 -0.54 28.53 11.56
C SER A 307 -0.42 27.77 10.24
N PHE A 308 -1.08 26.62 10.14
CA PHE A 308 -1.30 25.95 8.87
C PHE A 308 -2.66 26.42 8.36
N VAL A 309 -2.63 27.31 7.36
CA VAL A 309 -3.81 27.62 6.56
C VAL A 309 -4.05 26.42 5.65
N GLU A 310 -5.08 25.63 5.94
CA GLU A 310 -5.57 24.63 4.99
C GLU A 310 -6.21 25.35 3.81
N LYS A 311 -5.63 25.19 2.62
CA LYS A 311 -6.38 25.41 1.38
C LYS A 311 -7.34 24.24 1.21
N ILE A 312 -8.60 24.45 1.59
CA ILE A 312 -9.71 23.75 0.95
C ILE A 312 -9.60 24.13 -0.53
N LYS A 313 -9.29 23.18 -1.41
CA LYS A 313 -9.42 23.41 -2.84
C LYS A 313 -10.91 23.37 -3.17
N ASP A 314 -11.51 24.54 -3.26
CA ASP A 314 -12.71 24.72 -4.09
C ASP A 314 -12.22 24.84 -5.53
N ASP A 315 -12.42 23.78 -6.31
CA ASP A 315 -12.34 23.88 -7.77
C ASP A 315 -13.72 24.36 -8.25
N THR A 316 -13.98 25.66 -8.09
CA THR A 316 -15.04 26.39 -8.77
C THR A 316 -14.39 27.34 -9.76
N ASP A 317 -14.42 26.98 -11.04
CA ASP A 317 -14.19 27.93 -12.12
C ASP A 317 -15.51 28.62 -12.47
N ASP A 318 -15.36 29.94 -12.63
CA ASP A 318 -16.16 30.95 -13.30
C ASP A 318 -17.59 31.32 -12.85
N ASN A 319 -17.70 32.62 -12.53
CA ASN A 319 -18.86 33.51 -12.50
C ASN A 319 -19.97 33.24 -11.47
N SER A 320 -19.85 33.87 -10.30
CA SER A 320 -20.89 34.78 -9.76
C SER A 320 -20.45 35.40 -8.43
N GLU A 321 -21.05 36.55 -8.14
CA GLU A 321 -20.67 37.55 -7.15
C GLU A 321 -20.57 37.06 -5.69
N VAL A 322 -19.68 37.72 -4.96
CA VAL A 322 -19.34 37.49 -3.55
C VAL A 322 -20.51 37.86 -2.63
N GLN A 323 -20.95 36.93 -1.79
CA GLN A 323 -21.53 37.25 -0.48
C GLN A 323 -20.63 36.65 0.60
N GLU A 324 -20.02 37.53 1.39
CA GLU A 324 -19.25 37.20 2.58
C GLU A 324 -20.20 36.73 3.69
N ASP A 325 -20.01 35.53 4.21
CA ASP A 325 -20.55 35.14 5.53
C ASP A 325 -19.48 34.42 6.36
N GLU A 326 -19.00 35.19 7.34
CA GLU A 326 -18.44 34.90 8.67
C GLU A 326 -17.75 33.55 8.97
N ILE A 327 -16.42 33.64 9.20
CA ILE A 327 -15.67 32.71 10.05
C ILE A 327 -15.50 33.36 11.43
N VAL A 328 -16.16 32.84 12.46
CA VAL A 328 -15.95 33.25 13.85
C VAL A 328 -14.64 32.63 14.37
N ILE A 329 -13.59 33.46 14.46
CA ILE A 329 -12.33 33.12 15.14
C ILE A 329 -12.33 33.80 16.51
N VAL A 330 -12.48 33.04 17.58
CA VAL A 330 -12.24 33.54 18.95
C VAL A 330 -10.73 33.64 19.17
N LYS A 331 -10.20 34.87 19.16
CA LYS A 331 -8.82 35.17 19.59
C LYS A 331 -8.85 35.62 21.06
N GLU A 332 -8.21 34.87 21.95
CA GLU A 332 -7.70 35.46 23.19
C GLU A 332 -6.36 36.13 22.91
N THR A 333 -6.25 37.43 23.19
CA THR A 333 -5.02 38.21 23.02
C THR A 333 -4.55 38.73 24.37
N LYS A 334 -3.37 38.32 24.84
CA LYS A 334 -2.64 39.01 25.91
C LYS A 334 -1.78 40.14 25.33
N GLN A 335 -2.24 41.36 25.59
CA GLN A 335 -1.56 42.64 25.83
C GLN A 335 -0.32 43.08 25.01
N ASN A 336 -0.49 44.30 24.47
CA ASN A 336 0.43 45.43 24.36
C ASN A 336 1.70 45.31 23.50
N LYS A 337 1.68 45.98 22.33
CA LYS A 337 2.51 47.18 22.08
C LYS A 337 2.02 47.94 20.84
N ARG A 338 1.98 49.27 20.97
CA ARG A 338 1.50 50.27 20.00
C ARG A 338 2.12 50.12 18.62
N VAL A 339 1.30 50.18 17.56
CA VAL A 339 1.76 50.42 16.18
C VAL A 339 1.11 51.71 15.66
N VAL A 340 1.98 52.66 15.31
CA VAL A 340 1.65 53.95 14.69
C VAL A 340 1.20 53.70 13.25
N LYS A 341 0.00 54.17 12.88
CA LYS A 341 -0.48 54.17 11.49
C LYS A 341 0.17 55.31 10.71
N ARG A 342 0.86 55.01 9.60
CA ARG A 342 1.09 55.97 8.51
C ARG A 342 0.38 55.49 7.25
N LYS A 343 -0.39 56.42 6.69
CA LYS A 343 -1.22 56.32 5.49
C LYS A 343 -0.40 56.90 4.34
N ILE A 344 -0.22 56.18 3.23
CA ILE A 344 0.29 56.77 1.99
C ILE A 344 -0.65 56.36 0.86
N VAL A 345 -1.09 57.39 0.14
CA VAL A 345 -2.10 57.42 -0.93
C VAL A 345 -1.38 57.29 -2.28
N LYS A 346 -2.03 56.65 -3.27
CA LYS A 346 -1.58 56.56 -4.67
C LYS A 346 -1.67 57.92 -5.39
N GLY A 347 -0.74 58.19 -6.31
CA GLY A 347 -0.82 59.25 -7.32
C GLY A 347 0.37 59.19 -8.28
N ASP A 348 0.10 59.41 -9.55
CA ASP A 348 0.83 58.95 -10.74
C ASP A 348 2.10 59.73 -11.17
N GLU A 349 2.82 59.07 -12.11
CA GLU A 349 3.33 59.60 -13.39
C GLU A 349 4.84 59.93 -13.63
N PHE A 350 5.30 59.37 -14.77
CA PHE A 350 6.37 59.72 -15.74
C PHE A 350 7.89 59.39 -15.56
N GLY A 351 8.37 58.60 -16.55
CA GLY A 351 9.72 58.65 -17.19
C GLY A 351 10.87 57.95 -16.46
N THR A 352 11.83 57.23 -17.06
CA THR A 352 12.26 56.93 -18.43
C THR A 352 13.27 55.76 -18.34
N GLY A 353 13.28 54.91 -19.37
CA GLY A 353 14.47 54.22 -19.92
C GLY A 353 15.36 53.35 -19.02
N LYS A 354 15.28 52.02 -19.22
CA LYS A 354 16.42 51.21 -19.74
C LYS A 354 15.99 49.77 -20.05
N LYS A 355 16.12 49.41 -21.33
CA LYS A 355 16.15 48.02 -21.82
C LYS A 355 17.42 47.33 -21.32
N VAL A 356 17.31 46.11 -20.82
CA VAL A 356 18.39 45.10 -20.91
C VAL A 356 17.76 43.76 -21.28
N SER A 357 18.45 43.11 -22.21
CA SER A 357 18.07 41.98 -23.07
C SER A 357 18.03 40.62 -22.39
N PHE A 358 17.18 39.75 -22.93
CA PHE A 358 17.24 38.29 -22.84
C PHE A 358 18.49 37.74 -23.55
N GLY A 359 19.13 36.72 -22.95
CA GLY A 359 20.21 35.93 -23.55
C GLY A 359 20.16 34.47 -23.10
N ASN A 360 20.18 33.59 -24.10
CA ASN A 360 20.17 32.12 -24.18
C ASN A 360 20.83 31.34 -23.02
N LEU A 361 20.35 30.16 -22.59
CA LEU A 361 20.25 28.84 -23.25
C LEU A 361 21.61 28.25 -23.69
N GLU A 362 22.01 27.19 -22.97
CA GLU A 362 22.88 26.03 -23.33
C GLU A 362 24.16 25.79 -22.49
N SER A 363 24.41 24.48 -22.29
CA SER A 363 25.57 23.79 -21.68
C SER A 363 25.65 23.92 -20.14
N TRP A 364 25.89 22.88 -19.35
CA TRP A 364 27.04 21.98 -19.39
C TRP A 364 26.73 20.53 -18.94
N ARG A 365 27.42 19.59 -19.61
CA ARG A 365 27.57 18.16 -19.29
C ARG A 365 28.57 17.94 -18.14
N LEU A 366 28.32 16.84 -17.40
CA LEU A 366 29.26 15.82 -16.88
C LEU A 366 30.65 16.22 -16.34
N SER A 367 30.86 15.93 -15.05
CA SER A 367 32.04 15.28 -14.45
C SER A 367 31.64 14.83 -13.02
N GLY A 368 31.93 13.66 -12.46
CA GLY A 368 32.96 12.66 -12.77
C GLY A 368 34.01 12.64 -11.66
N LEU A 369 33.86 11.70 -10.72
CA LEU A 369 34.86 11.11 -9.78
C LEU A 369 35.47 11.98 -8.66
N PHE A 370 35.16 11.59 -7.40
CA PHE A 370 36.08 10.88 -6.50
C PHE A 370 35.27 10.02 -5.52
#